data_AF-A0A2D5CMC6-F1
#
_entry.id   AF-A0A2D5CMC6-F1
#
_cell.length_a   1.000
_cell.length_b   1.000
_cell.length_c   1.000
_cell.angle_alpha   90.00
_cell.angle_beta   90.00
_cell.angle_gamma   90.00
#
_symmetry.space_group_name_H-M   'P 1'
#
loop_
_entity.id
_entity.type
_entity.pdbx_description
1 polymer ?
#
loop_
_entity_poly.entity_id
_entity_poly.type
_entity_poly.pdbx_seq_one_letter_code
_entity_poly.pdbx_strand_id
1 'polypeptide(L)'
;MIEYIGIRQMGGLSHAGQILAPATRPWITDLAALCPYKGLQPGNIPEFERDPDWDNWFFTDSPEGSSERLNWHVFQREGIRYMVADRMLMTRVSWQDLNDVGYVYGNDVCIDGRLFRCRLMTGGDTSHDDPYQGATQPNEWDTLVGGAALNALKPEVLDHASPLSPDHLKSPHNSLWNWFGAVSWTAEPVASRADGRVCRGYHGPTYFYVNTVDHRHEDIGWRPILEEEL
;
A
#
# COMPACT_ATOMS: atom_id res chain seq x y z
N MET A 1 6.81 21.54 3.19
CA MET A 1 5.48 20.89 3.20
C MET A 1 5.43 19.92 2.04
N ILE A 2 4.84 18.74 2.21
CA ILE A 2 4.65 17.79 1.10
C ILE A 2 3.44 18.23 0.27
N GLU A 3 3.59 18.31 -1.04
CA GLU A 3 2.54 18.69 -1.99
C GLU A 3 2.20 17.51 -2.90
N TYR A 4 0.90 17.25 -3.09
CA TYR A 4 0.40 16.30 -4.08
C TYR A 4 0.39 16.93 -5.47
N ILE A 5 1.03 16.26 -6.43
CA ILE A 5 1.27 16.75 -7.79
C ILE A 5 0.29 16.11 -8.79
N GLY A 6 -0.08 14.85 -8.58
CA GLY A 6 -0.97 14.12 -9.48
C GLY A 6 -0.65 12.63 -9.56
N ILE A 7 -1.07 11.99 -10.65
CA ILE A 7 -0.86 10.56 -10.90
C ILE A 7 0.09 10.39 -12.07
N ARG A 8 1.02 9.44 -11.96
CA ARG A 8 1.93 9.02 -13.03
C ARG A 8 1.81 7.51 -13.26
N GLN A 9 1.69 7.12 -14.52
CA GLN A 9 1.77 5.72 -14.94
C GLN A 9 3.20 5.40 -15.38
N MET A 10 3.86 4.46 -14.70
CA MET A 10 5.21 4.02 -15.04
C MET A 10 5.54 2.68 -14.39
N GLY A 11 6.46 1.95 -15.03
CA GLY A 11 6.92 0.64 -14.58
C GLY A 11 5.85 -0.43 -14.63
N GLY A 12 6.27 -1.67 -14.52
CA GLY A 12 5.41 -2.84 -14.35
C GLY A 12 5.84 -3.66 -13.14
N LEU A 13 5.00 -4.61 -12.75
CA LEU A 13 5.40 -5.70 -11.86
C LEU A 13 5.43 -6.99 -12.69
N SER A 14 6.54 -7.72 -12.65
CA SER A 14 6.70 -9.01 -13.31
C SER A 14 6.71 -10.13 -12.28
N HIS A 15 6.08 -11.25 -12.63
CA HIS A 15 6.18 -12.53 -11.94
C HIS A 15 6.61 -13.62 -12.93
N ALA A 16 7.71 -14.31 -12.65
CA ALA A 16 8.26 -15.40 -13.49
C ALA A 16 8.42 -15.01 -14.98
N GLY A 17 8.81 -13.76 -15.23
CA GLY A 17 9.01 -13.20 -16.59
C GLY A 17 7.73 -12.73 -17.28
N GLN A 18 6.58 -12.80 -16.63
CA GLN A 18 5.32 -12.27 -17.13
C GLN A 18 4.93 -10.98 -16.41
N ILE A 19 4.67 -9.93 -17.18
CA ILE A 19 4.16 -8.66 -16.66
C ILE A 19 2.71 -8.87 -16.17
N LEU A 20 2.44 -8.43 -14.95
CA LEU A 20 1.14 -8.50 -14.32
C LEU A 20 0.40 -7.18 -14.46
N ALA A 21 -0.84 -7.23 -14.95
CA ALA A 21 -1.72 -6.07 -14.90
C ALA A 21 -2.07 -5.72 -13.44
N PRO A 22 -2.19 -4.43 -13.08
CA PRO A 22 -2.65 -4.02 -11.76
C PRO A 22 -4.00 -4.67 -11.39
N ALA A 23 -4.11 -5.14 -10.15
CA ALA A 23 -5.30 -5.83 -9.65
C ALA A 23 -6.55 -4.95 -9.77
N THR A 24 -7.57 -5.39 -10.51
CA THR A 24 -8.84 -4.66 -10.71
C THR A 24 -9.79 -4.73 -9.51
N ARG A 25 -9.56 -5.66 -8.61
CA ARG A 25 -10.23 -5.82 -7.32
C ARG A 25 -9.17 -5.90 -6.22
N PRO A 26 -8.54 -4.76 -5.88
CA PRO A 26 -7.38 -4.72 -5.01
C PRO A 26 -7.76 -4.79 -3.52
N TRP A 27 -8.45 -5.85 -3.12
CA TRP A 27 -8.84 -6.13 -1.74
C TRP A 27 -8.63 -7.61 -1.43
N ILE A 28 -8.96 -8.00 -0.20
CA ILE A 28 -8.90 -9.37 0.32
C ILE A 28 -9.28 -10.45 -0.73
N THR A 29 -8.38 -11.41 -0.92
CA THR A 29 -8.51 -12.45 -1.97
C THR A 29 -9.30 -13.67 -1.51
N ASP A 30 -9.41 -13.91 -0.20
CA ASP A 30 -10.20 -14.99 0.38
C ASP A 30 -11.32 -14.44 1.27
N LEU A 31 -12.56 -14.64 0.85
CA LEU A 31 -13.75 -14.16 1.58
C LEU A 31 -14.37 -15.24 2.49
N ALA A 32 -13.75 -16.42 2.62
CA ALA A 32 -14.31 -17.54 3.37
C ALA A 32 -14.38 -17.25 4.88
N ALA A 33 -13.34 -16.64 5.44
CA ALA A 33 -13.28 -16.27 6.84
C ALA A 33 -13.90 -14.89 7.12
N LEU A 34 -13.79 -13.97 6.17
CA LEU A 34 -14.18 -12.57 6.35
C LEU A 34 -14.72 -11.98 5.04
N CYS A 35 -15.99 -11.56 5.07
CA CYS A 35 -16.64 -10.92 3.93
C CYS A 35 -17.25 -9.58 4.36
N PRO A 36 -16.67 -8.44 3.93
CA PRO A 36 -17.13 -7.10 4.32
C PRO A 36 -18.64 -6.88 4.15
N TYR A 37 -19.22 -7.38 3.06
CA TYR A 37 -20.66 -7.39 2.85
C TYR A 37 -21.09 -8.49 1.87
N LYS A 38 -22.33 -8.95 2.01
CA LYS A 38 -22.91 -9.98 1.14
C LYS A 38 -22.88 -9.54 -0.33
N GLY A 39 -22.26 -10.38 -1.17
CA GLY A 39 -22.19 -10.16 -2.62
C GLY A 39 -20.87 -9.53 -3.10
N LEU A 40 -19.96 -9.14 -2.20
CA LEU A 40 -18.59 -8.79 -2.58
C LEU A 40 -17.93 -9.98 -3.28
N GLN A 41 -17.26 -9.72 -4.40
CA GLN A 41 -16.47 -10.72 -5.10
C GLN A 41 -15.05 -10.75 -4.52
N PRO A 42 -14.39 -11.91 -4.49
CA PRO A 42 -13.00 -12.00 -4.04
C PRO A 42 -12.08 -11.07 -4.84
N GLY A 43 -11.08 -10.51 -4.15
CA GLY A 43 -10.04 -9.73 -4.78
C GLY A 43 -9.19 -10.53 -5.77
N ASN A 44 -8.29 -9.84 -6.48
CA ASN A 44 -7.38 -10.46 -7.44
C ASN A 44 -5.96 -9.89 -7.35
N ILE A 45 -5.55 -9.46 -6.16
CA ILE A 45 -4.16 -9.07 -5.93
C ILE A 45 -3.28 -10.32 -6.06
N PRO A 46 -2.12 -10.24 -6.74
CA PRO A 46 -1.12 -11.31 -6.74
C PRO A 46 -0.73 -11.73 -5.32
N GLU A 47 -0.54 -13.01 -5.08
CA GLU A 47 -0.25 -13.56 -3.75
C GLU A 47 1.19 -14.09 -3.72
N PHE A 48 2.05 -13.47 -2.92
CA PHE A 48 3.47 -13.85 -2.81
C PHE A 48 3.64 -15.28 -2.29
N GLU A 49 2.82 -15.71 -1.33
CA GLU A 49 2.86 -17.06 -0.75
C GLU A 49 2.78 -18.21 -1.78
N ARG A 50 2.19 -17.98 -2.96
CA ARG A 50 2.09 -19.00 -4.02
C ARG A 50 3.42 -19.30 -4.69
N ASP A 51 4.36 -18.35 -4.66
CA ASP A 51 5.71 -18.48 -5.19
C ASP A 51 6.63 -17.53 -4.40
N PRO A 52 7.01 -17.90 -3.16
CA PRO A 52 7.69 -17.01 -2.22
C PRO A 52 9.20 -16.93 -2.48
N ASP A 53 9.55 -16.80 -3.75
CA ASP A 53 10.92 -16.64 -4.25
C ASP A 53 11.02 -15.26 -4.92
N TRP A 54 11.68 -14.32 -4.25
CA TRP A 54 11.84 -12.95 -4.74
C TRP A 54 12.57 -12.87 -6.08
N ASP A 55 13.37 -13.87 -6.47
CA ASP A 55 14.00 -13.89 -7.79
C ASP A 55 12.96 -13.97 -8.93
N ASN A 56 11.75 -14.45 -8.62
CA ASN A 56 10.64 -14.46 -9.57
C ASN A 56 9.85 -13.15 -9.60
N TRP A 57 10.11 -12.17 -8.72
CA TRP A 57 9.35 -10.94 -8.59
C TRP A 57 10.22 -9.69 -8.76
N PHE A 58 9.91 -8.85 -9.74
CA PHE A 58 10.70 -7.63 -9.96
C PHE A 58 9.89 -6.52 -10.61
N PHE A 59 10.29 -5.28 -10.35
CA PHE A 59 9.85 -4.13 -11.14
C PHE A 59 10.46 -4.21 -12.54
N THR A 60 9.67 -3.82 -13.53
CA THR A 60 10.13 -3.68 -14.92
C THR A 60 10.10 -2.21 -15.34
N ASP A 61 10.80 -1.91 -16.42
CA ASP A 61 10.52 -0.71 -17.21
C ASP A 61 9.04 -0.67 -17.64
N SER A 62 8.57 0.52 -18.00
CA SER A 62 7.19 0.77 -18.41
C SER A 62 6.80 -0.13 -19.59
N PRO A 63 5.81 -1.02 -19.43
CA PRO A 63 5.31 -1.82 -20.54
C PRO A 63 4.76 -0.95 -21.68
N GLU A 64 4.79 -1.44 -22.91
CA GLU A 64 4.21 -0.73 -24.06
C GLU A 64 2.72 -0.47 -23.85
N GLY A 65 1.99 -1.47 -23.33
CA GLY A 65 0.58 -1.37 -22.97
C GLY A 65 0.35 -0.56 -21.69
N SER A 66 -0.48 0.48 -21.75
CA SER A 66 -0.79 1.31 -20.59
C SER A 66 -1.60 0.59 -19.51
N SER A 67 -2.30 -0.49 -19.85
CA SER A 67 -3.08 -1.30 -18.91
C SER A 67 -2.25 -2.14 -17.96
N GLU A 68 -0.97 -2.33 -18.26
CA GLU A 68 -0.01 -3.11 -17.46
C GLU A 68 0.92 -2.21 -16.64
N ARG A 69 0.81 -0.89 -16.80
CA ARG A 69 1.61 0.07 -16.04
C ARG A 69 1.06 0.23 -14.64
N LEU A 70 1.97 0.35 -13.68
CA LEU A 70 1.63 0.70 -12.31
C LEU A 70 1.22 2.18 -12.22
N ASN A 71 0.25 2.49 -11.37
CA ASN A 71 -0.20 3.85 -11.09
C ASN A 71 0.44 4.34 -9.79
N TRP A 72 1.01 5.55 -9.86
CA TRP A 72 1.70 6.16 -8.73
C TRP A 72 1.12 7.54 -8.43
N HIS A 73 0.74 7.76 -7.17
CA HIS A 73 0.45 9.09 -6.64
C HIS A 73 1.75 9.83 -6.36
N VAL A 74 1.94 10.95 -7.04
CA VAL A 74 3.18 11.74 -7.01
C VAL A 74 3.06 12.87 -6.00
N PHE A 75 4.04 12.97 -5.12
CA PHE A 75 4.20 14.07 -4.19
C PHE A 75 5.60 14.66 -4.30
N GLN A 76 5.78 15.87 -3.80
CA GLN A 76 7.07 16.55 -3.80
C GLN A 76 7.33 17.30 -2.50
N ARG A 77 8.60 17.29 -2.06
CA ARG A 77 9.11 18.10 -0.95
C ARG A 77 10.62 18.28 -1.10
N GLU A 78 11.10 19.53 -1.02
CA GLU A 78 12.53 19.85 -0.84
C GLU A 78 13.49 19.10 -1.78
N GLY A 79 13.18 19.06 -3.09
CA GLY A 79 14.03 18.38 -4.07
C GLY A 79 13.87 16.85 -4.12
N ILE A 80 12.94 16.29 -3.35
CA ILE A 80 12.59 14.86 -3.39
C ILE A 80 11.20 14.70 -3.97
N ARG A 81 11.05 13.73 -4.87
CA ARG A 81 9.77 13.24 -5.36
C ARG A 81 9.45 11.88 -4.73
N TYR A 82 8.24 11.78 -4.22
CA TYR A 82 7.67 10.55 -3.69
C TYR A 82 6.61 10.01 -4.65
N MET A 83 6.61 8.72 -4.90
CA MET A 83 5.62 8.05 -5.76
C MET A 83 5.05 6.88 -4.98
N VAL A 84 3.81 6.99 -4.53
CA VAL A 84 3.14 5.95 -3.74
C VAL A 84 2.24 5.13 -4.66
N ALA A 85 2.35 3.81 -4.62
CA ALA A 85 1.46 2.94 -5.40
C ALA A 85 -0.01 3.18 -4.99
N ASP A 86 -0.89 3.29 -5.98
CA ASP A 86 -2.33 3.54 -5.77
C ASP A 86 -3.05 2.38 -5.07
N ARG A 87 -2.42 1.19 -5.04
CA ARG A 87 -2.92 -0.04 -4.41
C ARG A 87 -1.76 -0.90 -3.91
N MET A 88 -2.08 -1.97 -3.19
CA MET A 88 -1.09 -3.02 -2.91
C MET A 88 -0.73 -3.76 -4.19
N LEU A 89 0.56 -4.04 -4.39
CA LEU A 89 1.06 -4.76 -5.55
C LEU A 89 0.98 -6.29 -5.37
N MET A 90 1.04 -6.76 -4.13
CA MET A 90 0.89 -8.16 -3.75
C MET A 90 0.34 -8.29 -2.31
N THR A 91 -0.36 -9.38 -2.01
CA THR A 91 -0.78 -9.79 -0.66
C THR A 91 -0.08 -11.09 -0.26
N ARG A 92 -0.36 -11.57 0.97
CA ARG A 92 0.28 -12.78 1.53
C ARG A 92 1.81 -12.72 1.46
N VAL A 93 2.34 -11.54 1.69
CA VAL A 93 3.76 -11.27 1.88
C VAL A 93 3.91 -10.76 3.32
N SER A 94 4.85 -11.32 4.07
CA SER A 94 5.10 -10.87 5.44
C SER A 94 5.98 -9.63 5.46
N TRP A 95 6.02 -8.94 6.58
CA TRP A 95 6.98 -7.86 6.77
C TRP A 95 8.42 -8.40 6.72
N GLN A 96 8.66 -9.59 7.27
CA GLN A 96 9.98 -10.24 7.22
C GLN A 96 10.42 -10.55 5.79
N ASP A 97 9.51 -11.05 4.94
CA ASP A 97 9.80 -11.31 3.52
C ASP A 97 10.29 -10.03 2.81
N LEU A 98 9.65 -8.88 3.09
CA LEU A 98 10.05 -7.59 2.54
C LEU A 98 11.38 -7.10 3.12
N ASN A 99 11.61 -7.35 4.42
CA ASN A 99 12.82 -6.93 5.10
C ASN A 99 14.05 -7.69 4.61
N ASP A 100 13.92 -9.00 4.35
CA ASP A 100 15.02 -9.87 3.91
C ASP A 100 15.61 -9.44 2.56
N VAL A 101 14.80 -8.79 1.70
CA VAL A 101 15.24 -8.20 0.44
C VAL A 101 15.37 -6.68 0.48
N GLY A 102 15.32 -6.08 1.67
CA GLY A 102 15.59 -4.67 1.90
C GLY A 102 14.45 -3.69 1.59
N TYR A 103 13.27 -4.14 1.15
CA TYR A 103 12.15 -3.27 0.81
C TYR A 103 11.46 -2.60 2.01
N VAL A 104 11.80 -2.95 3.26
CA VAL A 104 11.27 -2.21 4.42
C VAL A 104 11.87 -0.81 4.49
N TYR A 105 13.21 -0.73 4.57
CA TYR A 105 13.93 0.54 4.77
C TYR A 105 14.47 1.11 3.46
N GLY A 106 14.62 0.25 2.47
CA GLY A 106 14.71 0.60 1.06
C GLY A 106 15.76 -0.18 0.30
N ASN A 107 15.38 -0.51 -0.92
CA ASN A 107 16.17 -1.20 -1.92
C ASN A 107 16.13 -0.39 -3.23
N ASP A 108 17.24 -0.35 -3.94
CA ASP A 108 17.33 0.44 -5.16
C ASP A 108 16.70 -0.31 -6.33
N VAL A 109 15.87 0.38 -7.10
CA VAL A 109 15.21 -0.17 -8.30
C VAL A 109 15.41 0.79 -9.47
N CYS A 110 15.61 0.23 -10.66
CA CYS A 110 15.72 1.00 -11.90
C CYS A 110 14.44 0.83 -12.71
N ILE A 111 13.79 1.93 -13.07
CA ILE A 111 12.59 1.94 -13.92
C ILE A 111 12.77 3.06 -14.95
N ASP A 112 12.64 2.71 -16.23
CA ASP A 112 12.83 3.61 -17.37
C ASP A 112 14.20 4.32 -17.34
N GLY A 113 15.25 3.60 -16.92
CA GLY A 113 16.60 4.14 -16.79
C GLY A 113 16.81 5.12 -15.64
N ARG A 114 15.85 5.26 -14.72
CA ARG A 114 15.93 6.12 -13.53
C ARG A 114 16.04 5.27 -12.28
N LEU A 115 16.93 5.69 -11.38
CA LEU A 115 17.14 5.04 -10.09
C LEU A 115 16.14 5.57 -9.06
N PHE A 116 15.50 4.66 -8.34
CA PHE A 116 14.59 4.97 -7.25
C PHE A 116 14.98 4.17 -6.01
N ARG A 117 14.79 4.76 -4.84
CA ARG A 117 14.77 3.98 -3.60
C ARG A 117 13.35 3.51 -3.33
N CYS A 118 13.13 2.19 -3.38
CA CYS A 118 11.84 1.56 -3.14
C CYS A 118 11.76 1.04 -1.71
N ARG A 119 10.76 1.48 -0.94
CA ARG A 119 10.60 1.08 0.47
C ARG A 119 9.15 1.02 0.93
N LEU A 120 8.94 0.70 2.21
CA LEU A 120 7.68 0.95 2.91
C LEU A 120 7.58 2.41 3.39
N MET A 121 6.36 2.92 3.46
CA MET A 121 6.06 4.17 4.16
C MET A 121 6.15 3.98 5.67
N THR A 122 6.49 5.06 6.36
CA THR A 122 6.32 5.17 7.81
C THR A 122 4.83 5.18 8.17
N GLY A 123 4.43 4.39 9.17
CA GLY A 123 3.06 4.23 9.64
C GLY A 123 2.79 4.79 11.03
N GLY A 124 3.84 5.22 11.74
CA GLY A 124 3.82 5.51 13.17
C GLY A 124 3.84 4.23 14.01
N ASP A 125 4.17 4.34 15.30
CA ASP A 125 4.36 3.19 16.21
C ASP A 125 3.25 3.05 17.27
N THR A 126 2.36 4.04 17.37
CA THR A 126 1.35 4.16 18.43
C THR A 126 0.05 4.71 17.86
N SER A 127 -1.04 3.96 17.96
CA SER A 127 -2.36 4.37 17.46
C SER A 127 -3.01 5.44 18.33
N HIS A 128 -3.97 6.18 17.76
CA HIS A 128 -5.00 6.83 18.56
C HIS A 128 -5.90 5.81 19.27
N ASP A 129 -6.65 6.27 20.27
CA ASP A 129 -7.67 5.45 20.93
C ASP A 129 -8.82 5.09 19.98
N ASP A 130 -9.62 4.09 20.35
CA ASP A 130 -10.77 3.61 19.57
C ASP A 130 -11.72 4.76 19.16
N PRO A 131 -12.06 4.91 17.87
CA PRO A 131 -11.66 4.08 16.73
C PRO A 131 -10.23 4.42 16.27
N TYR A 132 -9.34 3.41 16.24
CA TYR A 132 -7.89 3.50 15.93
C TYR A 132 -7.57 4.20 14.59
N GLN A 133 -7.79 5.50 14.50
CA GLN A 133 -7.72 6.32 13.30
C GLN A 133 -6.46 7.17 13.36
N GLY A 134 -5.44 6.80 12.59
CA GLY A 134 -4.17 7.50 12.63
C GLY A 134 -3.20 6.94 13.67
N ALA A 135 -1.95 7.39 13.56
CA ALA A 135 -0.98 7.29 14.64
C ALA A 135 -0.89 8.62 15.40
N THR A 136 -0.47 8.56 16.66
CA THR A 136 -0.32 9.75 17.52
C THR A 136 0.81 10.68 17.09
N GLN A 137 1.79 10.16 16.36
CA GLN A 137 2.93 10.91 15.84
C GLN A 137 2.85 11.10 14.32
N PRO A 138 3.39 12.21 13.78
CA PRO A 138 3.46 12.40 12.33
C PRO A 138 4.18 11.25 11.63
N ASN A 139 3.61 10.80 10.51
CA ASN A 139 4.13 9.71 9.69
C ASN A 139 3.73 9.92 8.21
N GLU A 140 4.37 9.18 7.32
CA GLU A 140 4.13 9.28 5.88
C GLU A 140 2.78 8.74 5.48
N TRP A 141 2.30 7.65 6.08
CA TRP A 141 1.00 7.09 5.73
C TRP A 141 -0.12 8.12 5.90
N ASP A 142 -0.22 8.73 7.08
CA ASP A 142 -1.23 9.76 7.38
C ASP A 142 -1.05 11.01 6.51
N THR A 143 0.19 11.33 6.13
CA THR A 143 0.46 12.48 5.26
C THR A 143 0.07 12.22 3.81
N LEU A 144 0.46 11.07 3.26
CA LEU A 144 0.37 10.75 1.84
C LEU A 144 -0.98 10.09 1.52
N VAL A 145 -1.23 8.92 2.10
CA VAL A 145 -2.47 8.14 1.87
C VAL A 145 -3.62 8.74 2.67
N GLY A 146 -3.38 9.20 3.90
CA GLY A 146 -4.38 9.83 4.76
C GLY A 146 -4.82 11.23 4.34
N GLY A 147 -4.18 11.82 3.33
CA GLY A 147 -4.61 13.08 2.72
C GLY A 147 -4.20 14.35 3.48
N ALA A 148 -3.22 14.30 4.38
CA ALA A 148 -2.75 15.50 5.08
C ALA A 148 -1.79 16.38 4.24
N ALA A 149 -1.24 15.86 3.15
CA ALA A 149 -0.43 16.62 2.19
C ALA A 149 -1.22 17.75 1.52
N LEU A 150 -0.52 18.81 1.11
CA LEU A 150 -1.12 19.92 0.38
C LEU A 150 -1.70 19.43 -0.95
N ASN A 151 -2.91 19.89 -1.31
CA ASN A 151 -3.65 19.50 -2.52
C ASN A 151 -4.07 18.02 -2.62
N ALA A 152 -3.78 17.19 -1.62
CA ALA A 152 -4.29 15.83 -1.58
C ALA A 152 -5.81 15.81 -1.32
N LEU A 153 -6.50 14.84 -1.93
CA LEU A 153 -7.89 14.58 -1.60
C LEU A 153 -7.97 14.07 -0.16
N LYS A 154 -8.79 14.70 0.66
CA LYS A 154 -9.02 14.27 2.05
C LYS A 154 -10.10 13.20 2.11
N PRO A 155 -9.99 12.23 3.02
CA PRO A 155 -11.06 11.29 3.26
C PRO A 155 -12.29 12.01 3.84
N GLU A 156 -13.47 11.49 3.52
CA GLU A 156 -14.73 11.92 4.09
C GLU A 156 -15.02 11.17 5.39
N VAL A 157 -15.92 11.70 6.23
CA VAL A 157 -16.32 11.04 7.48
C VAL A 157 -16.82 9.61 7.23
N LEU A 158 -17.51 9.38 6.10
CA LEU A 158 -18.01 8.07 5.73
C LEU A 158 -16.93 7.06 5.35
N ASP A 159 -15.72 7.50 4.98
CA ASP A 159 -14.60 6.60 4.71
C ASP A 159 -14.12 5.85 5.98
N HIS A 160 -14.52 6.33 7.15
CA HIS A 160 -14.17 5.75 8.45
C HIS A 160 -15.36 5.08 9.15
N ALA A 161 -16.50 4.93 8.45
CA ALA A 161 -17.68 4.31 9.03
C ALA A 161 -17.49 2.80 9.23
N SER A 162 -18.21 2.24 10.20
CA SER A 162 -18.26 0.79 10.43
C SER A 162 -19.71 0.35 10.51
N PRO A 163 -20.09 -0.79 9.89
CA PRO A 163 -19.25 -1.72 9.13
C PRO A 163 -18.89 -1.22 7.72
N LEU A 164 -17.91 -1.89 7.08
CA LEU A 164 -17.61 -1.69 5.67
C LEU A 164 -18.84 -1.95 4.79
N SER A 165 -18.98 -1.17 3.73
CA SER A 165 -20.16 -1.18 2.86
C SER A 165 -19.78 -0.87 1.40
N PRO A 166 -20.69 -1.06 0.44
CA PRO A 166 -20.48 -0.63 -0.94
C PRO A 166 -20.18 0.87 -1.11
N ASP A 167 -20.54 1.71 -0.13
CA ASP A 167 -20.27 3.15 -0.18
C ASP A 167 -18.78 3.45 0.00
N HIS A 168 -18.11 2.71 0.90
CA HIS A 168 -16.66 2.79 1.08
C HIS A 168 -15.93 2.39 -0.21
N LEU A 169 -16.35 1.28 -0.83
CA LEU A 169 -15.75 0.80 -2.07
C LEU A 169 -15.84 1.84 -3.19
N LYS A 170 -16.96 2.59 -3.25
CA LYS A 170 -17.23 3.61 -4.26
C LYS A 170 -16.78 5.02 -3.86
N SER A 171 -16.19 5.20 -2.68
CA SER A 171 -15.88 6.53 -2.19
C SER A 171 -14.82 7.21 -3.07
N PRO A 172 -14.83 8.54 -3.18
CA PRO A 172 -13.81 9.26 -3.94
C PRO A 172 -12.39 8.95 -3.44
N HIS A 173 -12.21 8.84 -2.13
CA HIS A 173 -10.90 8.57 -1.54
C HIS A 173 -10.43 7.13 -1.82
N ASN A 174 -11.31 6.13 -1.66
CA ASN A 174 -10.96 4.75 -1.98
C ASN A 174 -10.72 4.52 -3.48
N SER A 175 -11.42 5.26 -4.35
CA SER A 175 -11.21 5.17 -5.80
C SER A 175 -9.80 5.58 -6.23
N LEU A 176 -9.12 6.40 -5.43
CA LEU A 176 -7.70 6.72 -5.62
C LEU A 176 -6.79 5.71 -4.93
N TRP A 177 -7.09 5.37 -3.67
CA TRP A 177 -6.12 4.72 -2.79
C TRP A 177 -6.34 3.23 -2.54
N ASN A 178 -7.47 2.65 -2.94
CA ASN A 178 -7.72 1.21 -2.85
C ASN A 178 -7.39 0.61 -1.45
N TRP A 179 -7.86 1.25 -0.38
CA TRP A 179 -7.64 0.80 1.01
C TRP A 179 -8.77 -0.11 1.50
N PHE A 180 -9.92 -0.12 0.83
CA PHE A 180 -11.08 -0.95 1.19
C PHE A 180 -10.68 -2.43 1.26
N GLY A 181 -10.84 -3.06 2.43
CA GLY A 181 -10.52 -4.48 2.61
C GLY A 181 -9.06 -4.85 2.27
N ALA A 182 -8.16 -3.88 2.33
CA ALA A 182 -6.75 -3.99 1.96
C ALA A 182 -5.87 -3.29 3.01
N VAL A 183 -4.95 -4.04 3.61
CA VAL A 183 -4.05 -3.61 4.68
C VAL A 183 -2.62 -3.56 4.15
N SER A 184 -1.99 -2.39 4.16
CA SER A 184 -0.59 -2.28 3.74
C SER A 184 0.35 -2.33 4.94
N TRP A 185 1.46 -3.06 4.80
CA TRP A 185 2.57 -2.98 5.74
C TRP A 185 3.18 -1.57 5.79
N THR A 186 3.68 -1.19 6.96
CA THR A 186 4.50 0.02 7.17
C THR A 186 5.84 -0.32 7.82
N ALA A 187 6.77 0.62 7.84
CA ALA A 187 8.17 0.34 8.17
C ALA A 187 8.41 0.04 9.66
N GLU A 188 7.67 0.66 10.57
CA GLU A 188 7.97 0.62 12.00
C GLU A 188 7.39 -0.59 12.74
N PRO A 189 8.09 -1.07 13.79
CA PRO A 189 7.45 -1.87 14.82
C PRO A 189 6.44 -1.03 15.61
N VAL A 190 5.43 -1.69 16.19
CA VAL A 190 4.55 -1.04 17.17
C VAL A 190 5.32 -0.84 18.48
N ALA A 191 5.11 0.28 19.17
CA ALA A 191 5.85 0.64 20.37
C ALA A 191 5.71 -0.37 21.51
N SER A 192 4.55 -1.04 21.60
CA SER A 192 4.23 -1.98 22.68
C SER A 192 4.76 -3.40 22.47
N ARG A 193 5.26 -3.74 21.27
CA ARG A 193 5.56 -5.13 20.92
C ARG A 193 6.64 -5.24 19.82
N ALA A 194 7.75 -5.92 20.14
CA ALA A 194 8.89 -6.06 19.23
C ALA A 194 8.60 -6.87 17.94
N ASP A 195 7.75 -7.88 18.02
CA ASP A 195 7.29 -8.69 16.87
C ASP A 195 6.05 -8.10 16.18
N GLY A 196 5.49 -7.00 16.70
CA GLY A 196 4.37 -6.31 16.08
C GLY A 196 4.83 -5.34 15.00
N ARG A 197 4.11 -5.34 13.88
CA ARG A 197 4.32 -4.41 12.77
C ARG A 197 3.03 -3.66 12.50
N VAL A 198 3.19 -2.38 12.24
CA VAL A 198 2.07 -1.49 11.96
C VAL A 198 1.60 -1.69 10.53
N CYS A 199 0.29 -1.73 10.42
CA CYS A 199 -0.47 -2.01 9.23
C CYS A 199 -1.53 -0.93 9.08
N ARG A 200 -1.78 -0.45 7.87
CA ARG A 200 -2.75 0.64 7.65
C ARG A 200 -3.72 0.33 6.52
N GLY A 201 -4.98 0.79 6.64
CA GLY A 201 -6.04 0.54 5.65
C GLY A 201 -7.16 -0.39 6.16
N TYR A 202 -7.83 -1.10 5.26
CA TYR A 202 -8.97 -2.00 5.51
C TYR A 202 -10.28 -1.31 5.91
N HIS A 203 -10.40 -0.85 7.16
CA HIS A 203 -11.64 -0.24 7.69
C HIS A 203 -11.77 1.24 7.37
N GLY A 204 -10.70 1.85 6.89
CA GLY A 204 -10.64 3.25 6.53
C GLY A 204 -9.23 3.62 6.09
N PRO A 205 -9.05 4.79 5.47
CA PRO A 205 -7.78 5.19 4.88
C PRO A 205 -6.65 5.36 5.90
N THR A 206 -6.99 5.70 7.15
CA THR A 206 -6.03 5.85 8.25
C THR A 206 -6.24 4.83 9.37
N TYR A 207 -7.03 3.77 9.15
CA TYR A 207 -7.19 2.75 10.20
C TYR A 207 -5.84 2.14 10.56
N PHE A 208 -5.58 2.01 11.85
CA PHE A 208 -4.35 1.50 12.42
C PHE A 208 -4.58 0.07 12.90
N TYR A 209 -3.79 -0.84 12.37
CA TYR A 209 -3.83 -2.26 12.69
C TYR A 209 -2.43 -2.75 13.04
N VAL A 210 -2.35 -3.87 13.74
CA VAL A 210 -1.07 -4.50 14.10
C VAL A 210 -1.15 -5.97 13.76
N ASN A 211 -0.14 -6.47 13.07
CA ASN A 211 0.05 -7.91 12.88
C ASN A 211 1.48 -8.31 13.27
N THR A 212 1.74 -9.60 13.34
CA THR A 212 3.06 -10.18 13.62
C THR A 212 3.92 -10.14 12.36
N VAL A 213 5.21 -9.88 12.55
CA VAL A 213 6.20 -9.63 11.49
C VAL A 213 6.32 -10.73 10.42
N ASP A 214 6.04 -11.99 10.76
CA ASP A 214 6.24 -13.18 9.94
C ASP A 214 4.95 -13.73 9.29
N HIS A 215 3.79 -13.14 9.58
CA HIS A 215 2.53 -13.61 9.01
C HIS A 215 2.31 -13.15 7.57
N ARG A 216 1.82 -14.08 6.74
CA ARG A 216 1.29 -13.83 5.39
C ARG A 216 -0.23 -13.95 5.44
N HIS A 217 -0.93 -12.82 5.30
CA HIS A 217 -2.41 -12.78 5.34
C HIS A 217 -3.00 -12.37 3.99
N GLU A 218 -4.22 -12.82 3.73
CA GLU A 218 -4.98 -12.61 2.49
C GLU A 218 -5.34 -11.14 2.23
N ASP A 219 -5.41 -10.32 3.28
CA ASP A 219 -5.74 -8.90 3.23
C ASP A 219 -4.54 -7.99 3.50
N ILE A 220 -3.39 -8.54 3.91
CA ILE A 220 -2.17 -7.78 4.21
C ILE A 220 -1.15 -7.92 3.09
N GLY A 221 -0.57 -6.80 2.66
CA GLY A 221 0.29 -6.77 1.51
C GLY A 221 1.27 -5.61 1.42
N TRP A 222 1.95 -5.58 0.28
CA TRP A 222 2.99 -4.61 -0.02
C TRP A 222 2.44 -3.46 -0.87
N ARG A 223 2.47 -2.25 -0.31
CA ARG A 223 2.27 -0.99 -1.03
C ARG A 223 3.58 -0.18 -0.97
N PRO A 224 4.39 -0.18 -2.04
CA PRO A 224 5.65 0.54 -2.03
C PRO A 224 5.47 2.04 -2.22
N ILE A 225 6.48 2.76 -1.73
CA ILE A 225 6.80 4.13 -2.12
C ILE A 225 8.15 4.13 -2.84
N LEU A 226 8.24 4.87 -3.95
CA LEU A 226 9.50 5.17 -4.63
C LEU A 226 9.93 6.60 -4.29
N GLU A 227 11.21 6.75 -3.95
CA GLU A 227 11.85 8.04 -3.74
C GLU A 227 12.81 8.35 -4.88
N GLU A 228 12.76 9.59 -5.35
CA GLU A 228 13.63 10.11 -6.40
C GLU A 228 14.17 11.48 -5.99
N GLU A 229 15.50 11.65 -6.06
CA GLU A 229 16.14 12.96 -5.96
C GLU A 229 15.98 13.72 -7.29
N LEU A 230 15.66 15.02 -7.21
CA LEU A 230 15.37 15.92 -8.34
C LEU A 230 16.52 16.89 -8.64
#